data_AF-A0A529MFZ4-F1
#
_entry.id   AF-A0A529MFZ4-F1
#
_cell.length_a   1.000
_cell.length_b   1.000
_cell.length_c   1.000
_cell.angle_alpha   90.00
_cell.angle_beta   90.00
_cell.angle_gamma   90.00
#
_symmetry.space_group_name_H-M   'P 1'
#
loop_
_entity.id
_entity.type
_entity.pdbx_description
1 polymer ?
#
loop_
_entity_poly.entity_id
_entity_poly.type
_entity_poly.pdbx_seq_one_letter_code
_entity_poly.pdbx_strand_id
1 'polypeptide(L)'
;GSTVFHTFASKGTIWADILPIAGFTLAYTLFNLRRFLGMDWGKAILVFVAFYVVAGLITFAVPDWLRMASNGTTSYLSPFLALAFFGVWIAATGNRAGWYNLTGSAIFVVSVICRMVDPLVCASFPLGTHFLWHALNGLMLAVLLAATARFGKSRAVGQ
;
A
#
# COMPACT_ATOMS: atom_id res chain seq x y z
N GLY A 1 1.95 -11.19 -11.41
CA GLY A 1 2.52 -11.71 -10.15
C GLY A 1 1.62 -12.75 -9.55
N SER A 2 0.63 -12.30 -8.79
CA SER A 2 -0.36 -13.12 -8.08
C SER A 2 -0.88 -14.36 -8.81
N THR A 3 -1.40 -14.22 -10.03
CA THR A 3 -1.91 -15.37 -10.80
C THR A 3 -0.85 -16.47 -10.96
N VAL A 4 0.39 -16.09 -11.29
CA VAL A 4 1.50 -17.03 -11.47
C VAL A 4 1.85 -17.74 -10.15
N PHE A 5 1.79 -17.02 -9.03
CA PHE A 5 2.01 -17.63 -7.71
C PHE A 5 0.91 -18.62 -7.35
N HIS A 6 -0.36 -18.25 -7.51
CA HIS A 6 -1.49 -19.11 -7.15
C HIS A 6 -1.70 -20.29 -8.12
N THR A 7 -1.16 -20.23 -9.33
CA THR A 7 -1.17 -21.39 -10.26
C THR A 7 0.00 -22.35 -9.99
N PHE A 8 1.20 -21.86 -9.67
CA PHE A 8 2.42 -22.70 -9.66
C PHE A 8 3.11 -22.85 -8.29
N ALA A 9 2.81 -22.01 -7.30
CA ALA A 9 3.22 -22.10 -5.90
C ALA A 9 4.69 -22.50 -5.64
N SER A 10 5.66 -21.78 -6.23
CA SER A 10 7.09 -22.04 -6.06
C SER A 10 7.81 -20.87 -5.39
N LYS A 11 9.04 -21.11 -4.91
CA LYS A 11 9.90 -20.05 -4.35
C LYS A 11 10.21 -18.94 -5.35
N GLY A 12 10.17 -19.21 -6.65
CA GLY A 12 10.33 -18.17 -7.67
C GLY A 12 9.05 -17.36 -7.87
N THR A 13 7.89 -18.03 -7.88
CA THR A 13 6.63 -17.36 -8.19
C THR A 13 6.10 -16.51 -7.04
N ILE A 14 6.49 -16.78 -5.79
CA ILE A 14 6.21 -15.88 -4.64
C ILE A 14 6.87 -14.50 -4.83
N TRP A 15 8.11 -14.44 -5.32
CA TRP A 15 8.78 -13.17 -5.60
C TRP A 15 8.09 -12.39 -6.71
N ALA A 16 7.59 -13.09 -7.73
CA ALA A 16 6.80 -12.47 -8.79
C ALA A 16 5.49 -11.86 -8.27
N ASP A 17 4.98 -12.29 -7.12
CA ASP A 17 3.81 -11.69 -6.46
C ASP A 17 4.20 -10.50 -5.56
N ILE A 18 5.20 -10.68 -4.71
CA ILE A 18 5.57 -9.69 -3.68
C ILE A 18 6.33 -8.49 -4.28
N LEU A 19 7.26 -8.70 -5.22
CA LEU A 19 8.09 -7.62 -5.75
C LEU A 19 7.28 -6.52 -6.45
N PRO A 20 6.27 -6.83 -7.30
CA PRO A 20 5.43 -5.79 -7.89
C PRO A 20 4.65 -4.97 -6.85
N ILE A 21 4.18 -5.60 -5.76
CA ILE A 21 3.46 -4.90 -4.68
C ILE A 21 4.40 -3.94 -3.96
N ALA A 22 5.59 -4.41 -3.58
CA ALA A 22 6.61 -3.58 -2.94
C ALA A 22 7.05 -2.45 -3.88
N GLY A 23 7.33 -2.77 -5.14
CA GLY A 23 7.73 -1.81 -6.17
C GLY A 23 6.67 -0.72 -6.38
N PHE A 24 5.39 -1.09 -6.49
CA PHE A 24 4.30 -0.12 -6.58
C PHE A 24 4.23 0.77 -5.35
N THR A 25 4.31 0.20 -4.15
CA THR A 25 4.24 0.97 -2.89
C THR A 25 5.33 2.04 -2.83
N LEU A 26 6.58 1.66 -3.13
CA LEU A 26 7.73 2.56 -3.11
C LEU A 26 7.63 3.61 -4.22
N ALA A 27 7.33 3.20 -5.45
CA ALA A 27 7.20 4.09 -6.59
C ALA A 27 6.04 5.09 -6.42
N TYR A 28 4.90 4.62 -5.91
CA TYR A 28 3.74 5.47 -5.66
C TYR A 28 4.01 6.46 -4.52
N THR A 29 4.76 6.08 -3.49
CA THR A 29 5.18 7.02 -2.43
C THR A 29 6.05 8.14 -2.99
N LEU A 30 7.07 7.81 -3.81
CA LEU A 30 7.88 8.82 -4.50
C LEU A 30 7.02 9.68 -5.45
N PHE A 31 6.05 9.08 -6.11
CA PHE A 31 5.10 9.79 -6.96
C PHE A 31 4.27 10.81 -6.16
N ASN A 32 3.73 10.43 -5.00
CA ASN A 32 3.00 11.33 -4.11
C ASN A 32 3.85 12.56 -3.75
N LEU A 33 5.10 12.34 -3.34
CA LEU A 33 6.05 13.39 -2.98
C LEU A 33 6.38 14.33 -4.16
N ARG A 34 6.69 13.76 -5.33
CA ARG A 34 7.13 14.52 -6.51
C ARG A 34 5.98 15.21 -7.23
N ARG A 35 4.82 14.56 -7.34
CA ARG A 35 3.73 15.00 -8.22
C ARG A 35 2.60 15.67 -7.46
N PHE A 36 2.19 15.12 -6.32
CA PHE A 36 1.08 15.70 -5.57
C PHE A 36 1.53 16.75 -4.56
N LEU A 37 2.71 16.58 -3.95
CA LEU A 37 3.31 17.54 -3.03
C LEU A 37 4.33 18.49 -3.71
N GLY A 38 4.72 18.21 -4.95
CA GLY A 38 5.58 19.10 -5.75
C GLY A 38 7.00 19.27 -5.22
N MET A 39 7.46 18.40 -4.31
CA MET A 39 8.82 18.47 -3.74
C MET A 39 9.86 18.22 -4.81
N ASP A 40 11.02 18.87 -4.78
CA ASP A 40 12.18 18.50 -5.60
C ASP A 40 12.72 17.10 -5.24
N TRP A 41 13.63 16.56 -6.05
CA TRP A 41 14.18 15.21 -5.84
C TRP A 41 14.93 15.04 -4.52
N GLY A 42 15.70 16.05 -4.09
CA GLY A 42 16.47 15.96 -2.85
C GLY A 42 15.55 15.83 -1.64
N LYS A 43 14.57 16.72 -1.54
CA LYS A 43 13.56 16.66 -0.46
C LYS A 43 12.70 15.40 -0.55
N ALA A 44 12.27 15.00 -1.75
CA ALA A 44 11.47 13.80 -1.93
C ALA A 44 12.21 12.53 -1.47
N ILE A 45 13.49 12.37 -1.84
CA ILE A 45 14.29 11.21 -1.41
C ILE A 45 14.50 11.24 0.11
N LEU A 46 14.80 12.40 0.69
CA LEU A 46 14.98 12.53 2.14
C LEU A 46 13.72 12.11 2.90
N VAL A 47 12.55 12.66 2.53
CA VAL A 47 11.27 12.34 3.18
C VAL A 47 10.91 10.86 2.96
N PHE A 48 11.13 10.34 1.76
CA PHE A 48 10.91 8.93 1.43
C PHE A 48 11.72 8.00 2.32
N VAL A 49 13.04 8.21 2.42
CA VAL A 49 13.94 7.38 3.23
C VAL A 49 13.58 7.50 4.71
N ALA A 50 13.42 8.73 5.21
CA ALA A 50 13.05 8.96 6.61
C ALA A 50 11.73 8.26 6.97
N PHE A 51 10.71 8.38 6.10
CA PHE A 51 9.42 7.74 6.30
C PHE A 51 9.56 6.20 6.41
N TYR A 52 10.25 5.55 5.47
CA TYR A 52 10.38 4.09 5.48
C TYR A 52 11.30 3.56 6.59
N VAL A 53 12.31 4.33 7.01
CA VAL A 53 13.09 4.00 8.21
C VAL A 53 12.18 4.01 9.44
N VAL A 54 11.39 5.07 9.63
CA VAL A 54 10.47 5.16 10.78
C VAL A 54 9.38 4.10 10.71
N ALA A 55 8.73 3.91 9.56
CA ALA A 55 7.70 2.88 9.38
C ALA A 55 8.27 1.47 9.56
N GLY A 56 9.50 1.23 9.13
CA GLY A 56 10.22 -0.02 9.35
C GLY A 56 10.51 -0.27 10.83
N LEU A 57 10.99 0.74 11.55
CA LEU A 57 11.22 0.66 13.00
C LEU A 57 9.92 0.41 13.77
N ILE A 58 8.83 1.09 13.40
CA ILE A 58 7.50 0.85 13.99
C ILE A 58 7.06 -0.59 13.72
N THR A 59 7.20 -1.08 12.49
CA THR A 59 6.82 -2.45 12.10
C THR A 59 7.68 -3.48 12.85
N PHE A 60 8.98 -3.21 13.02
CA PHE A 60 9.91 -4.06 13.78
C PHE A 60 9.58 -4.08 15.28
N ALA A 61 9.12 -2.97 15.83
CA ALA A 61 8.72 -2.88 17.24
C ALA A 61 7.37 -3.54 17.54
N VAL A 62 6.64 -4.03 16.54
CA VAL A 62 5.38 -4.75 16.75
C VAL A 62 5.65 -6.05 17.52
N PRO A 63 5.03 -6.26 18.70
CA PRO A 63 5.25 -7.46 19.49
C PRO A 63 4.86 -8.74 18.76
N ASP A 64 5.59 -9.82 19.02
CA ASP A 64 5.36 -11.12 18.38
C ASP A 64 3.95 -11.66 18.62
N TRP A 65 3.37 -11.43 19.81
CA TRP A 65 2.00 -11.87 20.10
C TRP A 65 0.98 -11.23 19.17
N LEU A 66 1.17 -9.96 18.78
CA LEU A 66 0.28 -9.26 17.86
C LEU A 66 0.49 -9.75 16.42
N ARG A 67 1.74 -10.01 16.03
CA ARG A 67 2.07 -10.63 14.74
C ARG A 67 1.43 -12.00 14.58
N MET A 68 1.42 -12.81 15.63
CA MET A 68 0.76 -14.11 15.65
C MET A 68 -0.76 -13.95 15.62
N ALA A 69 -1.33 -13.07 16.46
CA ALA A 69 -2.76 -12.81 16.52
C ALA A 69 -3.33 -12.28 15.19
N SER A 70 -2.52 -11.56 14.39
CA SER A 70 -2.93 -11.02 13.10
C SER A 70 -2.59 -11.93 11.91
N ASN A 71 -2.22 -13.19 12.14
CA ASN A 71 -1.83 -14.14 11.09
C ASN A 71 -0.74 -13.59 10.15
N GLY A 72 0.25 -12.86 10.71
CA GLY A 72 1.40 -12.33 9.97
C GLY A 72 1.11 -11.10 9.10
N THR A 73 -0.05 -10.48 9.22
CA THR A 73 -0.44 -9.29 8.43
C THR A 73 0.21 -7.98 8.91
N THR A 74 1.03 -8.00 9.95
CA THR A 74 1.71 -6.79 10.47
C THR A 74 2.66 -6.14 9.46
N SER A 75 3.17 -6.89 8.48
CA SER A 75 3.99 -6.34 7.39
C SER A 75 3.24 -5.34 6.50
N TYR A 76 1.90 -5.38 6.48
CA TYR A 76 1.07 -4.39 5.78
C TYR A 76 0.98 -3.04 6.50
N LEU A 77 1.54 -2.92 7.71
CA LEU A 77 1.55 -1.65 8.45
C LEU A 77 2.27 -0.55 7.68
N SER A 78 3.43 -0.84 7.09
CA SER A 78 4.21 0.13 6.32
C SER A 78 3.47 0.70 5.09
N PRO A 79 2.90 -0.12 4.17
CA PRO A 79 2.10 0.42 3.07
C PRO A 79 0.82 1.12 3.54
N PHE A 80 0.18 0.66 4.62
CA PHE A 80 -0.97 1.36 5.22
C PHE A 80 -0.60 2.76 5.69
N LEU A 81 0.48 2.88 6.48
CA LEU A 81 0.98 4.16 6.97
C LEU A 81 1.33 5.09 5.82
N ALA A 82 1.91 4.58 4.73
CA ALA A 82 2.24 5.39 3.56
C ALA A 82 0.97 6.02 2.96
N LEU A 83 -0.07 5.22 2.70
CA LEU A 83 -1.33 5.71 2.15
C LEU A 83 -2.02 6.70 3.09
N ALA A 84 -2.07 6.40 4.39
CA ALA A 84 -2.72 7.25 5.37
C ALA A 84 -1.97 8.59 5.56
N PHE A 85 -0.67 8.53 5.84
CA PHE A 85 0.15 9.71 6.12
C PHE A 85 0.25 10.64 4.92
N PHE A 86 0.63 10.12 3.74
CA PHE A 86 0.71 10.96 2.54
C PHE A 86 -0.68 11.39 2.06
N GLY A 87 -1.71 10.58 2.26
CA GLY A 87 -3.09 10.97 1.99
C GLY A 87 -3.53 12.18 2.80
N VAL A 88 -3.29 12.18 4.12
CA VAL A 88 -3.57 13.33 4.99
C VAL A 88 -2.75 14.54 4.57
N TRP A 89 -1.44 14.38 4.35
CA TRP A 89 -0.57 15.49 3.98
C TRP A 89 -0.99 16.13 2.66
N ILE A 90 -1.26 15.34 1.63
CA ILE A 90 -1.73 15.84 0.33
C ILE A 90 -3.10 16.49 0.44
N ALA A 91 -4.02 15.92 1.22
CA ALA A 91 -5.33 16.54 1.43
C ALA A 91 -5.20 17.90 2.14
N ALA A 92 -4.29 18.01 3.09
CA ALA A 92 -4.00 19.25 3.82
C ALA A 92 -3.40 20.37 2.94
N THR A 93 -2.80 20.03 1.78
CA THR A 93 -2.37 21.05 0.79
C THR A 93 -3.51 21.53 -0.12
N GLY A 94 -4.72 21.01 0.05
CA GLY A 94 -5.87 21.27 -0.82
C GLY A 94 -5.89 20.42 -2.09
N ASN A 95 -4.91 19.53 -2.29
CA ASN A 95 -4.88 18.64 -3.44
C ASN A 95 -5.83 17.46 -3.24
N ARG A 96 -6.83 17.33 -4.13
CA ARG A 96 -7.86 16.29 -4.05
C ARG A 96 -7.30 14.86 -4.18
N ALA A 97 -6.09 14.67 -4.71
CA ALA A 97 -5.42 13.38 -4.74
C ALA A 97 -5.22 12.76 -3.34
N GLY A 98 -5.16 13.58 -2.29
CA GLY A 98 -5.06 13.09 -0.91
C GLY A 98 -6.27 12.25 -0.50
N TRP A 99 -7.47 12.66 -0.93
CA TRP A 99 -8.69 11.89 -0.67
C TRP A 99 -8.69 10.52 -1.36
N TYR A 100 -8.06 10.39 -2.52
CA TYR A 100 -7.92 9.09 -3.18
C TYR A 100 -6.97 8.16 -2.42
N ASN A 101 -5.89 8.71 -1.86
CA ASN A 101 -4.98 7.96 -0.99
C ASN A 101 -5.70 7.49 0.28
N LEU A 102 -6.51 8.34 0.90
CA LEU A 102 -7.30 8.00 2.08
C LEU A 102 -8.38 6.95 1.78
N THR A 103 -9.10 7.09 0.66
CA THR A 103 -10.04 6.05 0.19
C THR A 103 -9.31 4.74 -0.09
N GLY A 104 -8.15 4.79 -0.74
CA GLY A 104 -7.28 3.63 -0.94
C GLY A 104 -6.85 2.99 0.38
N SER A 105 -6.48 3.79 1.37
CA SER A 105 -6.14 3.34 2.73
C SER A 105 -7.32 2.62 3.40
N ALA A 106 -8.54 3.17 3.31
CA ALA A 106 -9.73 2.53 3.86
C ALA A 106 -10.04 1.18 3.18
N ILE A 107 -9.96 1.12 1.86
CA ILE A 107 -10.11 -0.13 1.10
C ILE A 107 -9.04 -1.14 1.52
N PHE A 108 -7.80 -0.68 1.71
CA PHE A 108 -6.68 -1.51 2.11
C PHE A 108 -6.86 -2.11 3.50
N VAL A 109 -7.39 -1.36 4.47
CA VAL A 109 -7.72 -1.89 5.80
C VAL A 109 -8.71 -3.04 5.70
N VAL A 110 -9.81 -2.86 4.95
CA VAL A 110 -10.79 -3.94 4.74
C VAL A 110 -10.15 -5.14 4.05
N SER A 111 -9.30 -4.88 3.05
CA SER A 111 -8.55 -5.92 2.36
C SER A 111 -7.67 -6.74 3.32
N VAL A 112 -6.88 -6.08 4.16
CA VAL A 112 -5.99 -6.74 5.12
C VAL A 112 -6.79 -7.52 6.17
N ILE A 113 -7.97 -7.04 6.58
CA ILE A 113 -8.87 -7.82 7.45
C ILE A 113 -9.28 -9.12 6.77
N CYS A 114 -9.67 -9.10 5.49
CA CYS A 114 -9.97 -10.32 4.73
C CYS A 114 -8.77 -11.27 4.72
N ARG A 115 -7.53 -10.77 4.59
CA ARG A 115 -6.33 -11.62 4.67
C ARG A 115 -6.10 -12.18 6.07
N MET A 116 -6.33 -11.37 7.10
CA MET A 116 -6.13 -11.72 8.49
C MET A 116 -7.07 -12.83 8.95
N VAL A 117 -8.35 -12.75 8.61
CA VAL A 117 -9.36 -13.74 9.05
C VAL A 117 -9.42 -14.99 8.17
N ASP A 118 -8.72 -15.00 7.03
CA ASP A 118 -8.77 -16.08 6.04
C ASP A 118 -8.54 -17.49 6.64
N PRO A 119 -7.53 -17.73 7.50
CA PRO A 119 -7.35 -19.06 8.10
C PRO A 119 -8.52 -19.50 8.99
N LEU A 120 -9.22 -18.55 9.63
CA LEU A 120 -10.38 -18.84 10.47
C LEU A 120 -11.61 -19.22 9.62
N VAL A 121 -11.81 -18.52 8.49
CA VAL A 121 -12.92 -18.77 7.59
C VAL A 121 -12.72 -20.05 6.77
N CYS A 122 -11.50 -20.32 6.34
CA CYS A 122 -11.13 -21.51 5.57
C CYS A 122 -11.52 -22.83 6.24
N ALA A 123 -11.61 -22.86 7.58
CA ALA A 123 -12.03 -24.04 8.33
C ALA A 123 -13.48 -24.48 8.02
N SER A 124 -14.36 -23.55 7.62
CA SER A 124 -15.77 -23.83 7.32
C SER A 124 -16.17 -23.52 5.87
N PHE A 125 -15.41 -22.66 5.19
CA PHE A 125 -15.64 -22.27 3.80
C PHE A 125 -14.32 -22.37 3.02
N PRO A 126 -14.10 -23.45 2.24
CA PRO A 126 -12.78 -23.76 1.65
C PRO A 126 -12.21 -22.70 0.71
N LEU A 127 -13.04 -21.81 0.16
CA LEU A 127 -12.58 -20.70 -0.66
C LEU A 127 -11.95 -19.56 0.18
N GLY A 128 -12.30 -19.49 1.47
CA GLY A 128 -11.79 -18.47 2.39
C GLY A 128 -12.20 -17.05 2.04
N THR A 129 -11.36 -16.10 2.42
CA THR A 129 -11.49 -14.66 2.15
C THR A 129 -10.28 -14.09 1.40
N HIS A 130 -9.26 -14.90 1.09
CA HIS A 130 -8.05 -14.47 0.39
C HIS A 130 -8.34 -13.89 -1.00
N PHE A 131 -9.34 -14.39 -1.71
CA PHE A 131 -9.75 -13.81 -3.00
C PHE A 131 -10.30 -12.38 -2.85
N LEU A 132 -10.95 -12.05 -1.72
CA LEU A 132 -11.43 -10.71 -1.42
C LEU A 132 -10.26 -9.76 -1.14
N TRP A 133 -9.20 -10.25 -0.49
CA TRP A 133 -7.96 -9.48 -0.35
C TRP A 133 -7.41 -9.07 -1.73
N HIS A 134 -7.35 -10.00 -2.70
CA HIS A 134 -6.93 -9.68 -4.07
C HIS A 134 -7.85 -8.68 -4.76
N ALA A 135 -9.16 -8.89 -4.70
CA ALA A 135 -10.14 -8.02 -5.35
C ALA A 135 -10.09 -6.58 -4.78
N LEU A 136 -10.02 -6.44 -3.46
CA LEU A 136 -9.94 -5.14 -2.79
C LEU A 136 -8.60 -4.45 -3.04
N ASN A 137 -7.48 -5.18 -3.11
CA ASN A 137 -6.21 -4.60 -3.54
C ASN A 137 -6.27 -4.12 -5.00
N GLY A 138 -6.91 -4.87 -5.90
CA GLY A 138 -7.15 -4.44 -7.27
C GLY A 138 -7.96 -3.15 -7.35
N LEU A 139 -9.04 -3.05 -6.55
CA LEU A 139 -9.85 -1.85 -6.43
C LEU A 139 -9.04 -0.68 -5.86
N MET A 140 -8.27 -0.89 -4.79
CA MET A 140 -7.38 0.11 -4.21
C MET A 140 -6.42 0.65 -5.29
N LEU A 141 -5.74 -0.22 -6.03
CA LEU A 141 -4.83 0.19 -7.10
C LEU A 141 -5.55 1.01 -8.17
N ALA A 142 -6.76 0.62 -8.58
CA ALA A 142 -7.57 1.38 -9.53
C ALA A 142 -7.89 2.80 -9.01
N VAL A 143 -8.22 2.95 -7.72
CA VAL A 143 -8.44 4.26 -7.09
C VAL A 143 -7.17 5.10 -7.10
N LEU A 144 -6.03 4.53 -6.71
CA LEU A 144 -4.75 5.24 -6.68
C LEU A 144 -4.29 5.69 -8.07
N LEU A 145 -4.48 4.84 -9.08
CA LEU A 145 -4.19 5.15 -10.48
C LEU A 145 -5.16 6.20 -11.05
N ALA A 146 -6.42 6.21 -10.64
CA ALA A 146 -7.35 7.28 -10.98
C ALA A 146 -6.88 8.63 -10.43
N ALA A 147 -6.31 8.66 -9.23
CA ALA A 147 -5.68 9.87 -8.67
C ALA A 147 -4.50 10.34 -9.54
N THR A 148 -3.61 9.41 -9.91
CA THR A 148 -2.47 9.66 -10.81
C THR A 148 -2.93 10.25 -12.15
N ALA A 149 -3.95 9.65 -12.77
CA ALA A 149 -4.46 10.13 -14.05
C ALA A 149 -5.12 11.52 -13.96
N ARG A 150 -5.86 11.79 -12.87
CA ARG A 150 -6.63 13.04 -12.70
C ARG A 150 -5.78 14.21 -12.21
N PHE A 151 -4.79 13.96 -11.36
CA PHE A 151 -4.06 15.00 -10.63
C PHE A 151 -2.53 14.91 -10.76
N GLY A 152 -2.00 13.93 -11.49
CA GLY A 152 -0.57 13.63 -11.54
C GLY A 152 0.27 14.43 -12.54
N LYS A 153 -0.35 15.37 -13.28
CA LYS A 153 0.37 16.21 -14.25
C LYS A 153 1.47 17.01 -13.54
N SER A 154 2.66 17.09 -14.15
CA SER A 154 3.71 17.98 -13.64
C SER A 154 3.17 19.41 -13.61
N ARG A 155 3.32 20.13 -12.50
CA ARG A 155 3.33 21.60 -12.58
C ARG A 155 4.51 21.98 -13.45
N ALA A 156 4.26 22.72 -14.54
CA ALA A 156 5.33 23.28 -15.35
C ALA A 156 6.19 24.18 -14.44
N VAL A 157 7.51 24.00 -14.50
CA VAL A 157 8.44 24.90 -13.82
C VAL A 157 8.36 26.23 -14.57
N GLY A 158 7.76 27.25 -13.93
CA GLY A 158 7.72 28.63 -14.46
C GLY A 158 6.33 29.26 -14.61
N GLN A 159 5.59 29.40 -13.51
CA GLN A 159 4.64 30.50 -13.33
C GLN A 159 4.86 31.12 -11.96
#